data_AF-A0A090WZT1-F1
#
_entry.id   AF-A0A090WZT1-F1
#
_cell.length_a   1.000
_cell.length_b   1.000
_cell.length_c   1.000
_cell.angle_alpha   90.00
_cell.angle_beta   90.00
_cell.angle_gamma   90.00
#
_symmetry.space_group_name_H-M   'P 1'
#
loop_
_entity.id
_entity.type
_entity.pdbx_description
1 polymer ?
#
loop_
_entity_poly.entity_id
_entity_poly.type
_entity_poly.pdbx_seq_one_letter_code
_entity_poly.pdbx_strand_id
1 'polypeptide(L)'
;MMPNGKALADRIGINAEQVITNTNAVSFSFYEPMSDVQRTFIKEGIIDVYELFTKRVADGRGMDQDDVKAIAQGRVWTGTDAIKNGLVDELGGLDLALKYAAEAAEIEEYKINEFPVFKKDLDKMLQDFGLVKAKETILKEELGDVQYNIYKEVKTRTQRKGIQLLFPYSLDVK
;
A
#
# COMPACT_ATOMS: atom_id res chain seq x y z
N MET A 1 -5.02 -26.33 -1.48
CA MET A 1 -6.32 -26.55 -2.18
C MET A 1 -6.98 -25.21 -2.38
N MET A 2 -7.54 -24.95 -3.56
CA MET A 2 -8.36 -23.75 -3.78
C MET A 2 -9.71 -23.95 -3.07
N PRO A 3 -10.26 -22.91 -2.42
CA PRO A 3 -11.60 -22.97 -1.85
C PRO A 3 -12.64 -23.29 -2.93
N ASN A 4 -13.56 -24.21 -2.63
CA ASN A 4 -14.65 -24.60 -3.53
C ASN A 4 -15.95 -24.71 -2.73
N GLY A 5 -16.94 -23.90 -3.11
CA GLY A 5 -18.26 -23.83 -2.51
C GLY A 5 -19.32 -24.65 -3.25
N LYS A 6 -18.98 -25.48 -4.23
CA LYS A 6 -19.97 -26.22 -5.05
C LYS A 6 -20.93 -27.03 -4.17
N ALA A 7 -20.39 -27.79 -3.22
CA ALA A 7 -21.20 -28.62 -2.33
C ALA A 7 -22.19 -27.82 -1.48
N LEU A 8 -21.85 -26.57 -1.12
CA LEU A 8 -22.78 -25.67 -0.43
C LEU A 8 -23.83 -25.13 -1.40
N ALA A 9 -23.41 -24.66 -2.58
CA ALA A 9 -24.30 -24.13 -3.62
C ALA A 9 -25.36 -25.15 -4.04
N ASP A 10 -24.96 -26.41 -4.28
CA ASP A 10 -25.86 -27.52 -4.62
C ASP A 10 -26.94 -27.71 -3.54
N ARG A 11 -26.60 -27.54 -2.25
CA ARG A 11 -27.54 -27.73 -1.12
C ARG A 11 -28.56 -26.61 -0.98
N ILE A 12 -28.22 -25.39 -1.40
CA ILE A 12 -29.09 -24.21 -1.30
C ILE A 12 -29.75 -23.86 -2.64
N GLY A 13 -29.61 -24.72 -3.65
CA GLY A 13 -30.24 -24.57 -4.96
C GLY A 13 -29.61 -23.49 -5.85
N ILE A 14 -28.36 -23.11 -5.59
CA ILE A 14 -27.62 -22.21 -6.47
C ILE A 14 -26.90 -23.06 -7.53
N ASN A 15 -27.19 -22.78 -8.80
CA ASN A 15 -26.45 -23.35 -9.92
C ASN A 15 -25.61 -22.26 -10.58
N ALA A 16 -24.34 -22.57 -10.85
CA ALA A 16 -23.41 -21.70 -11.56
C ALA A 16 -22.99 -22.41 -12.84
N GLU A 17 -23.00 -21.69 -13.96
CA GLU A 17 -22.58 -22.20 -15.26
C GLU A 17 -21.54 -21.24 -15.85
N GLN A 18 -20.48 -21.81 -16.43
CA GLN A 18 -19.45 -21.05 -17.11
C GLN A 18 -19.57 -21.23 -18.62
N VAL A 19 -19.68 -20.10 -19.33
CA VAL A 19 -19.58 -20.07 -20.79
C VAL A 19 -18.17 -19.67 -21.18
N ILE A 20 -17.44 -20.59 -21.80
CA ILE A 20 -16.05 -20.39 -22.25
C ILE A 20 -15.94 -20.50 -23.77
N THR A 21 -15.03 -19.72 -24.34
CA THR A 21 -14.78 -19.69 -25.80
C THR A 21 -13.60 -20.57 -26.24
N ASN A 22 -12.79 -21.06 -25.30
CA ASN A 22 -11.60 -21.88 -25.57
C ASN A 22 -11.31 -22.82 -24.39
N THR A 23 -10.77 -24.01 -24.66
CA THR A 23 -10.31 -25.00 -23.66
C THR A 23 -9.28 -24.43 -22.67
N ASN A 24 -8.44 -23.50 -23.11
CA ASN A 24 -7.43 -22.83 -22.29
C ASN A 24 -7.92 -21.52 -21.65
N ALA A 25 -9.21 -21.20 -21.76
CA ALA A 25 -9.80 -20.10 -21.02
C ALA A 25 -9.86 -20.49 -19.53
N VAL A 26 -8.74 -20.30 -18.84
CA VAL A 26 -8.61 -20.60 -17.41
C VAL A 26 -9.48 -19.59 -16.65
N SER A 27 -10.71 -19.99 -16.36
CA SER A 27 -11.61 -19.25 -15.51
C SER A 27 -11.68 -19.92 -14.14
N PHE A 28 -11.44 -19.12 -13.11
CA PHE A 28 -11.62 -19.54 -11.73
C PHE A 28 -13.09 -19.38 -11.34
N SER A 29 -13.71 -20.47 -10.88
CA SER A 29 -15.02 -20.42 -10.25
C SER A 29 -14.94 -20.99 -8.85
N PHE A 30 -15.52 -20.26 -7.90
CA PHE A 30 -15.70 -20.74 -6.54
C PHE A 30 -16.76 -21.85 -6.47
N TYR A 31 -17.70 -21.90 -7.43
CA TYR A 31 -18.85 -22.80 -7.42
C TYR A 31 -18.66 -24.07 -8.26
N GLU A 32 -17.54 -24.22 -8.96
CA GLU A 32 -17.24 -25.39 -9.78
C GLU A 32 -15.86 -25.98 -9.45
N PRO A 33 -15.69 -27.31 -9.48
CA PRO A 33 -14.40 -27.93 -9.26
C PRO A 33 -13.43 -27.55 -10.39
N MET A 34 -12.17 -27.40 -10.02
CA MET A 34 -11.09 -27.18 -10.98
C MET A 34 -10.89 -28.44 -11.83
N SER A 35 -10.86 -28.25 -13.17
CA SER A 35 -10.52 -29.32 -14.10
C SER A 35 -9.04 -29.72 -14.00
N ASP A 36 -8.70 -30.92 -14.49
CA ASP A 36 -7.32 -31.42 -14.46
C ASP A 36 -6.37 -30.58 -15.32
N VAL A 37 -6.87 -30.03 -16.43
CA VAL A 37 -6.11 -29.10 -17.30
C VAL A 37 -5.77 -27.82 -16.55
N GLN A 38 -6.76 -27.20 -15.90
CA GLN A 38 -6.53 -25.99 -15.09
C GLN A 38 -5.58 -26.26 -13.92
N ARG A 39 -5.74 -27.41 -13.25
CA ARG A 39 -4.87 -27.82 -12.15
C ARG A 39 -3.43 -27.96 -12.59
N THR A 40 -3.20 -28.59 -13.73
CA THR A 40 -1.86 -28.79 -14.30
C THR A 40 -1.23 -27.46 -14.65
N PHE A 41 -1.96 -26.60 -15.38
CA PHE A 41 -1.50 -25.26 -15.74
C PHE A 41 -1.09 -24.41 -14.52
N ILE A 42 -1.93 -24.37 -13.48
CA ILE A 42 -1.63 -23.63 -12.25
C ILE A 42 -0.41 -24.24 -11.55
N LYS A 43 -0.31 -25.57 -11.51
CA LYS A 43 0.82 -26.26 -10.88
C LYS A 43 2.14 -25.97 -11.59
N GLU A 44 2.15 -25.97 -12.92
CA GLU A 44 3.31 -25.60 -13.72
C GLU A 44 3.74 -24.16 -13.44
N GLY A 45 2.79 -23.22 -13.43
CA GLY A 45 3.08 -21.82 -13.08
C GLY A 45 3.68 -21.66 -11.67
N ILE A 46 3.22 -22.45 -10.69
CA ILE A 46 3.80 -22.46 -9.34
C ILE A 46 5.24 -23.00 -9.36
N ILE A 47 5.50 -24.06 -10.12
CA ILE A 47 6.84 -24.64 -10.29
C ILE A 47 7.77 -23.61 -10.95
N ASP A 48 7.34 -22.95 -12.01
CA ASP A 48 8.13 -21.95 -12.72
C ASP A 48 8.53 -20.78 -11.81
N VAL A 49 7.59 -20.28 -11.00
CA VAL A 49 7.88 -19.21 -10.02
C VAL A 49 8.84 -19.71 -8.94
N TYR A 50 8.69 -20.95 -8.47
CA TYR A 50 9.58 -21.53 -7.47
C TYR A 50 11.02 -21.74 -8.00
N GLU A 51 11.15 -22.24 -9.22
CA GLU A 51 12.44 -22.38 -9.90
C GLU A 51 13.09 -21.02 -10.12
N LEU A 52 12.35 -20.02 -10.60
CA LEU A 52 12.85 -18.66 -10.75
C LEU A 52 13.32 -18.05 -9.43
N PHE A 53 12.54 -18.23 -8.35
CA PHE A 53 12.89 -17.72 -7.03
C PHE A 53 14.18 -18.37 -6.50
N THR A 54 14.23 -19.70 -6.49
CA THR A 54 15.39 -20.44 -5.97
C THR A 54 16.65 -20.16 -6.78
N LYS A 55 16.53 -20.02 -8.10
CA LYS A 55 17.64 -19.59 -8.96
C LYS A 55 18.16 -18.21 -8.61
N ARG A 56 17.29 -17.21 -8.43
CA ARG A 56 17.72 -15.85 -8.05
C ARG A 56 18.42 -15.81 -6.71
N VAL A 57 17.97 -16.61 -5.75
CA VAL A 57 18.64 -16.74 -4.44
C VAL A 57 20.01 -17.40 -4.61
N ALA A 58 20.08 -18.50 -5.37
CA ALA A 58 21.34 -19.18 -5.66
C ALA A 58 22.37 -18.23 -6.31
N ASP A 59 21.96 -17.53 -7.38
CA ASP A 59 22.81 -16.56 -8.07
C ASP A 59 23.25 -15.42 -7.15
N GLY A 60 22.32 -14.87 -6.33
CA GLY A 60 22.59 -13.76 -5.42
C GLY A 60 23.45 -14.13 -4.21
N ARG A 61 23.46 -15.40 -3.80
CA ARG A 61 24.26 -15.91 -2.67
C ARG A 61 25.49 -16.71 -3.09
N GLY A 62 25.68 -16.94 -4.39
CA GLY A 62 26.74 -17.80 -4.90
C GLY A 62 26.62 -19.26 -4.44
N MET A 63 25.39 -19.74 -4.27
CA MET A 63 25.08 -21.10 -3.80
C MET A 63 24.63 -22.00 -4.96
N ASP A 64 24.70 -23.31 -4.78
CA ASP A 64 24.02 -24.23 -5.69
C ASP A 64 22.50 -24.15 -5.51
N GLN A 65 21.73 -24.26 -6.60
CA GLN A 65 20.28 -24.13 -6.54
C GLN A 65 19.64 -25.28 -5.74
N ASP A 66 20.21 -26.48 -5.77
CA ASP A 66 19.68 -27.63 -5.02
C ASP A 66 19.93 -27.47 -3.51
N ASP A 67 21.05 -26.85 -3.12
CA ASP A 67 21.30 -26.47 -1.72
C ASP A 67 20.27 -25.44 -1.24
N VAL A 68 19.96 -24.43 -2.07
CA VAL A 68 18.90 -23.46 -1.78
C VAL A 68 17.55 -24.17 -1.65
N LYS A 69 17.21 -25.10 -2.56
CA LYS A 69 15.96 -25.88 -2.47
C LYS A 69 15.90 -26.71 -1.17
N ALA A 70 17.03 -27.24 -0.70
CA ALA A 70 17.13 -28.03 0.52
C ALA A 70 16.86 -27.20 1.80
N ILE A 71 17.12 -25.89 1.79
CA ILE A 71 16.81 -24.96 2.90
C ILE A 71 15.55 -24.12 2.66
N ALA A 72 14.99 -24.14 1.44
CA ALA A 72 13.74 -23.47 1.08
C ALA A 72 12.52 -24.31 1.54
N GLN A 73 11.45 -24.37 0.72
CA GLN A 73 10.17 -25.05 0.99
C GLN A 73 9.19 -24.29 1.91
N GLY A 74 9.24 -22.96 1.90
CA GLY A 74 8.30 -22.12 2.65
C GLY A 74 8.56 -22.06 4.17
N ARG A 75 9.70 -22.58 4.62
CA ARG A 75 10.17 -22.40 6.00
C ARG A 75 10.57 -20.95 6.25
N VAL A 76 10.24 -20.47 7.44
CA VAL A 76 10.65 -19.14 7.91
C VAL A 76 11.90 -19.32 8.77
N TRP A 77 12.91 -18.49 8.51
CA TRP A 77 14.17 -18.48 9.26
C TRP A 77 14.25 -17.24 10.14
N THR A 78 14.78 -17.42 11.36
CA THR A 78 15.22 -16.27 12.18
C THR A 78 16.45 -15.65 11.53
N GLY A 79 16.78 -14.39 11.84
CA GLY A 79 18.01 -13.77 11.34
C GLY A 79 19.27 -14.59 11.66
N THR A 80 19.35 -15.13 12.89
CA THR A 80 20.48 -15.99 13.31
C THR A 80 20.58 -17.27 12.51
N ASP A 81 19.46 -17.89 12.14
CA ASP A 81 19.50 -19.12 11.34
C ASP A 81 19.72 -18.82 9.85
N ALA A 82 19.25 -17.66 9.38
CA ALA A 82 19.51 -17.19 8.03
C ALA A 82 21.02 -16.98 7.79
N ILE A 83 21.77 -16.49 8.79
CA ILE A 83 23.25 -16.42 8.71
C ILE A 83 23.85 -17.82 8.58
N LYS A 84 23.45 -18.76 9.45
CA LYS A 84 23.97 -20.13 9.42
C LYS A 84 23.71 -20.82 8.08
N ASN A 85 22.56 -20.52 7.47
CA ASN A 85 22.16 -21.04 6.16
C ASN A 85 22.72 -20.22 4.98
N GLY A 86 23.53 -19.19 5.24
CA GLY A 86 24.14 -18.37 4.20
C GLY A 86 23.16 -17.47 3.43
N LEU A 87 21.95 -17.24 3.96
CA LEU A 87 20.90 -16.45 3.31
C LEU A 87 21.05 -14.94 3.55
N VAL A 88 21.76 -14.54 4.60
CA VAL A 88 22.08 -13.14 4.93
C VAL A 88 23.53 -13.05 5.42
N ASP A 89 24.12 -11.86 5.31
CA ASP A 89 25.54 -11.66 5.61
C ASP A 89 25.78 -11.31 7.09
N GLU A 90 24.95 -10.45 7.68
CA GLU A 90 25.12 -9.96 9.04
C GLU A 90 23.79 -9.61 9.72
N LEU A 91 23.76 -9.63 11.07
CA LEU A 91 22.64 -9.11 11.85
C LEU A 91 22.84 -7.64 12.17
N GLY A 92 21.87 -6.81 11.81
CA GLY A 92 21.92 -5.39 12.12
C GLY A 92 20.59 -4.69 11.87
N GLY A 93 20.63 -3.37 12.00
CA GLY A 93 19.50 -2.49 11.71
C GLY A 93 19.77 -1.60 10.50
N LEU A 94 18.86 -0.65 10.28
CA LEU A 94 18.95 0.30 9.18
C LEU A 94 20.24 1.13 9.22
N ASP A 95 20.69 1.56 10.40
CA ASP A 95 21.90 2.38 10.55
C ASP A 95 23.14 1.66 10.02
N LEU A 96 23.25 0.36 10.27
CA LEU A 96 24.35 -0.46 9.78
C LEU A 96 24.26 -0.65 8.26
N ALA A 97 23.06 -0.89 7.73
CA ALA A 97 22.83 -0.99 6.29
C ALA A 97 23.19 0.31 5.55
N LEU A 98 22.85 1.48 6.13
CA LEU A 98 23.19 2.78 5.59
C LEU A 98 24.70 3.02 5.60
N LYS A 99 25.37 2.61 6.67
CA LYS A 99 26.83 2.66 6.75
C LYS A 99 27.49 1.83 5.64
N TYR A 100 27.05 0.59 5.44
CA TYR A 100 27.57 -0.25 4.35
C TYR A 100 27.26 0.33 2.97
N ALA A 101 26.08 0.92 2.77
CA ALA A 101 25.74 1.57 1.51
C ALA A 101 26.64 2.79 1.23
N ALA A 102 26.94 3.60 2.25
CA ALA A 102 27.84 4.73 2.14
C ALA A 102 29.29 4.29 1.85
N GLU A 103 29.77 3.25 2.54
CA GLU A 103 31.08 2.63 2.30
C GLU A 103 31.18 2.07 0.87
N ALA A 104 30.16 1.33 0.41
CA ALA A 104 30.13 0.76 -0.95
C ALA A 104 30.02 1.82 -2.05
N ALA A 105 29.48 3.00 -1.74
CA ALA A 105 29.39 4.14 -2.65
C ALA A 105 30.59 5.10 -2.53
N GLU A 106 31.56 4.82 -1.64
CA GLU A 106 32.74 5.65 -1.38
C GLU A 106 32.38 7.10 -0.97
N ILE A 107 31.35 7.27 -0.15
CA ILE A 107 30.89 8.58 0.34
C ILE A 107 30.98 8.68 1.87
N GLU A 108 31.49 9.81 2.35
CA GLU A 108 31.59 10.10 3.80
C GLU A 108 30.44 10.97 4.29
N GLU A 109 29.97 11.90 3.44
CA GLU A 109 28.86 12.80 3.76
C GLU A 109 27.62 12.48 2.92
N TYR A 110 26.51 12.18 3.59
CA TYR A 110 25.23 11.93 2.95
C TYR A 110 24.07 12.48 3.77
N LYS A 111 22.94 12.72 3.10
CA LYS A 111 21.68 13.09 3.74
C LYS A 111 20.65 11.99 3.51
N ILE A 112 20.02 11.55 4.59
CA ILE A 112 18.94 10.58 4.55
C ILE A 112 17.64 11.33 4.31
N ASN A 113 16.90 10.95 3.27
CA ASN A 113 15.56 11.46 2.99
C ASN A 113 14.56 10.30 3.00
N GLU A 114 13.53 10.39 3.83
CA GLU A 114 12.43 9.42 3.85
C GLU A 114 11.30 9.88 2.94
N PHE A 115 10.86 8.99 2.06
CA PHE A 115 9.79 9.26 1.11
C PHE A 115 8.47 8.60 1.53
N PRO A 116 7.32 9.23 1.24
CA PRO A 116 7.18 10.50 0.52
C PRO A 116 7.49 11.73 1.40
N VAL A 117 8.17 12.72 0.82
CA VAL A 117 8.41 14.00 1.50
C VAL A 117 7.12 14.82 1.48
N PHE A 118 6.35 14.76 2.57
CA PHE A 118 5.22 15.66 2.75
C PHE A 118 5.76 17.09 2.90
N LYS A 119 5.41 17.97 1.95
CA LYS A 119 5.69 19.40 2.08
C LYS A 119 5.01 19.87 3.37
N LYS A 120 5.80 20.21 4.37
CA LYS A 120 5.33 20.87 5.60
C LYS A 120 4.90 22.28 5.20
N ASP A 121 3.63 22.40 4.81
CA ASP A 121 3.02 23.69 4.61
C ASP A 121 2.83 24.33 5.98
N LEU A 122 3.49 25.47 6.22
CA LEU A 122 3.42 26.18 7.50
C LEU A 122 1.96 26.48 7.86
N ASP A 123 1.11 26.74 6.87
CA ASP A 123 -0.32 26.97 7.09
C ASP A 123 -1.03 25.72 7.65
N LYS A 124 -0.68 24.53 7.16
CA LYS A 124 -1.23 23.26 7.69
C LYS A 124 -0.70 22.95 9.09
N MET A 125 0.59 23.20 9.33
CA MET A 125 1.18 23.03 10.65
C MET A 125 0.52 23.95 11.68
N LEU A 126 0.30 25.23 11.34
CA LEU A 126 -0.41 26.18 12.20
C LEU A 126 -1.89 25.77 12.42
N GLN A 127 -2.52 25.14 11.43
CA GLN A 127 -3.85 24.55 11.57
C GLN A 127 -3.87 23.39 12.58
N ASP A 128 -2.91 22.47 12.48
CA ASP A 128 -2.79 21.30 13.36
C ASP A 128 -2.42 21.67 14.80
N PHE A 129 -1.64 22.73 15.00
CA PHE A 129 -1.30 23.28 16.32
C PHE A 129 -2.43 24.08 16.98
N GLY A 130 -3.62 24.15 16.38
CA GLY A 130 -4.80 24.78 16.98
C GLY A 130 -4.83 26.31 16.92
N LEU A 131 -3.87 26.95 16.24
CA LEU A 131 -3.81 28.40 16.07
C LEU A 131 -4.90 28.95 15.13
N VAL A 132 -5.66 28.07 14.47
CA VAL A 132 -6.88 28.47 13.73
C VAL A 132 -7.95 29.01 14.68
N LYS A 133 -8.11 28.39 15.86
CA LYS A 133 -9.00 28.94 16.88
C LYS A 133 -8.50 30.30 17.33
N ALA A 134 -7.19 30.46 17.54
CA ALA A 134 -6.60 31.74 17.91
C ALA A 134 -6.83 32.82 16.83
N LYS A 135 -6.66 32.51 15.54
CA LYS A 135 -6.87 33.50 14.47
C LYS A 135 -8.33 33.93 14.36
N GLU A 136 -9.28 33.00 14.46
CA GLU A 136 -10.72 33.32 14.46
C GLU A 136 -11.11 34.10 15.73
N THR A 137 -10.62 33.71 16.91
CA THR A 137 -10.87 34.40 18.17
C THR A 137 -10.29 35.82 18.17
N ILE A 138 -9.03 36.00 17.77
CA ILE A 138 -8.38 37.32 17.68
C ILE A 138 -9.12 38.23 16.70
N LEU A 139 -9.51 37.70 15.53
CA LEU A 139 -10.28 38.49 14.55
C LEU A 139 -11.68 38.87 15.06
N LYS A 140 -12.34 37.99 15.84
CA LYS A 140 -13.63 38.32 16.48
C LYS A 140 -13.47 39.33 17.60
N GLU A 141 -12.42 39.24 18.41
CA GLU A 141 -12.12 40.21 19.48
C GLU A 141 -11.83 41.61 18.92
N GLU A 142 -11.05 41.71 17.84
CA GLU A 142 -10.67 42.99 17.23
C GLU A 142 -11.80 43.62 16.40
N LEU A 143 -12.54 42.83 15.63
CA LEU A 143 -13.58 43.35 14.72
C LEU A 143 -14.96 43.42 15.38
N GLY A 144 -15.21 42.61 16.41
CA GLY A 144 -16.54 42.32 16.92
C GLY A 144 -17.27 41.26 16.08
N ASP A 145 -18.19 40.51 16.71
CA ASP A 145 -18.86 39.36 16.08
C ASP A 145 -19.60 39.69 14.78
N VAL A 146 -20.29 40.84 14.74
CA VAL A 146 -21.10 41.26 13.58
C VAL A 146 -20.20 41.57 12.37
N GLN A 147 -19.14 42.35 12.58
CA GLN A 147 -18.19 42.72 11.53
C GLN A 147 -17.35 41.54 11.08
N TYR A 148 -16.99 40.63 11.99
CA TYR A 148 -16.33 39.38 11.62
C TYR A 148 -17.19 38.53 10.67
N ASN A 149 -18.50 38.42 10.95
CA ASN A 149 -19.43 37.70 10.09
C ASN A 149 -19.56 38.35 8.69
N ILE A 150 -19.61 39.68 8.62
CA ILE A 150 -19.60 40.42 7.35
C ILE A 150 -18.30 40.16 6.57
N TYR A 151 -17.14 40.23 7.23
CA TYR A 151 -15.84 39.93 6.62
C TYR A 151 -15.78 38.49 6.09
N LYS A 152 -16.30 37.52 6.85
CA LYS A 152 -16.37 36.12 6.45
C LYS A 152 -17.25 35.92 5.23
N GLU A 153 -18.39 36.59 5.14
CA GLU A 153 -19.24 36.58 3.95
C GLU A 153 -18.51 37.14 2.71
N VAL A 154 -17.88 38.31 2.84
CA VAL A 154 -17.14 38.95 1.73
C VAL A 154 -16.01 38.04 1.25
N LYS A 155 -15.20 37.52 2.17
CA LYS A 155 -14.10 36.59 1.83
C LYS A 155 -14.61 35.33 1.12
N THR A 156 -15.72 34.77 1.61
CA THR A 156 -16.34 33.59 1.00
C THR A 156 -16.87 33.89 -0.41
N ARG A 157 -17.44 35.08 -0.63
CA ARG A 157 -17.87 35.53 -1.96
C ARG A 157 -16.70 35.70 -2.92
N THR A 158 -15.57 36.25 -2.46
CA THR A 158 -14.36 36.44 -3.29
C THR A 158 -13.66 35.12 -3.63
N GLN A 159 -13.75 34.10 -2.77
CA GLN A 159 -13.13 32.80 -3.00
C GLN A 159 -13.93 31.86 -3.90
N ARG A 160 -15.22 32.15 -4.15
CA ARG A 160 -16.08 31.37 -5.05
C ARG A 160 -15.67 31.62 -6.51
N LYS A 161 -15.50 30.55 -7.28
CA LYS A 161 -15.18 30.58 -8.71
C LYS A 161 -16.24 29.83 -9.50
N GLY A 162 -16.53 30.28 -10.73
CA GLY A 162 -17.53 29.69 -11.63
C GLY A 162 -18.93 30.32 -11.52
N ILE A 163 -19.86 29.86 -12.36
CA ILE A 163 -21.27 30.31 -12.35
C ILE A 163 -21.97 29.64 -11.16
N GLN A 164 -22.64 30.44 -10.33
CA GLN A 164 -23.36 29.96 -9.14
C GLN A 164 -24.79 30.50 -9.11
N LEU A 165 -25.73 29.66 -8.68
CA LEU A 165 -27.11 30.03 -8.40
C LEU A 165 -27.23 30.31 -6.90
N LEU A 166 -27.59 31.54 -6.54
CA LEU A 166 -27.62 32.03 -5.16
C LEU A 166 -29.00 32.60 -4.84
N PHE A 167 -29.45 32.37 -3.60
CA PHE A 167 -30.63 33.04 -3.09
C PHE A 167 -30.32 34.53 -2.80
N PRO A 168 -31.29 35.43 -2.95
CA PRO A 168 -31.10 36.87 -2.76
C PRO A 168 -30.97 37.28 -1.28
N TYR A 169 -31.03 36.32 -0.35
CA TYR A 169 -30.89 36.53 1.09
C TYR A 169 -30.01 35.44 1.72
N SER A 170 -29.29 35.78 2.80
CA SER A 170 -28.65 34.80 3.69
C SER A 170 -29.62 34.44 4.81
N LEU A 171 -29.76 33.13 5.08
CA LEU A 171 -30.51 32.62 6.22
C LEU A 171 -29.53 32.38 7.36
N ASP A 172 -29.72 33.09 8.46
CA ASP A 172 -29.02 32.83 9.72
C ASP A 172 -30.00 32.15 10.67
N VAL A 173 -29.80 30.85 10.91
CA VAL A 173 -30.66 30.05 11.80
C VAL A 173 -29.95 29.99 13.14
N LYS A 174 -30.55 30.62 14.15
CA LYS A 174 -30.10 30.53 15.55
C LYS A 174 -30.31 29.14 16.13
#